data_AF-A0AAC9RRC0-F1
#
_entry.id   AF-A0AAC9RRC0-F1
#
_cell.length_a   1.000
_cell.length_b   1.000
_cell.length_c   1.000
_cell.angle_alpha   90.00
_cell.angle_beta   90.00
_cell.angle_gamma   90.00
#
_symmetry.space_group_name_H-M   'P 1'
#
loop_
_entity.id
_entity.type
_entity.pdbx_description
1 polymer ?
#
loop_
_entity_poly.entity_id
_entity_poly.type
_entity_poly.pdbx_seq_one_letter_code
_entity_poly.pdbx_strand_id
1 'polypeptide(L)'
;MSKMLTTQLTGVFNRLDQQALDIQMAAQSLIQAIGGEGHVYIKGYGDLKCFEPYILSSFEKLHSSLSLETCTSFDDLDSTDRVLLFGPDYQTEMQTDLEALLADDRDVVVITNKPKSESLPDHLLHFIDLSTPRPIVYTEDYDKVVQPHLIALNYIYYEIYTQMVEMMRDLDLNA
;
A
#
# COMPACT_ATOMS: atom_id res chain seq x y z
N MET A 1 21.13 13.41 -19.07
CA MET A 1 19.89 12.71 -18.69
C MET A 1 20.03 11.77 -17.47
N SER A 2 21.05 10.88 -17.39
CA SER A 2 21.16 9.86 -16.30
C SER A 2 21.07 10.37 -14.84
N LYS A 3 21.52 11.60 -14.51
CA LYS A 3 21.42 12.14 -13.13
C LYS A 3 20.06 12.78 -12.77
N MET A 4 19.24 13.14 -13.76
CA MET A 4 17.97 13.86 -13.52
C MET A 4 16.94 12.94 -12.87
N LEU A 5 16.79 11.71 -13.38
CA LEU A 5 15.90 10.71 -12.80
C LEU A 5 16.27 10.44 -11.34
N THR A 6 17.54 10.18 -11.05
CA THR A 6 18.02 9.93 -9.68
C THR A 6 17.68 11.08 -8.75
N THR A 7 17.96 12.33 -9.15
CA THR A 7 17.67 13.51 -8.32
C THR A 7 16.18 13.63 -8.00
N GLN A 8 15.33 13.37 -9.00
CA GLN A 8 13.88 13.45 -8.82
C GLN A 8 13.33 12.30 -7.97
N LEU A 9 13.87 11.08 -8.12
CA LEU A 9 13.54 9.94 -7.28
C LEU A 9 13.98 10.17 -5.83
N THR A 10 15.15 10.75 -5.57
CA THR A 10 15.56 11.18 -4.22
C THR A 10 14.53 12.13 -3.62
N GLY A 11 13.99 13.06 -4.42
CA GLY A 11 12.89 13.93 -3.97
C GLY A 11 11.61 13.18 -3.62
N VAL A 12 11.29 12.08 -4.32
CA VAL A 12 10.16 11.19 -3.98
C VAL A 12 10.45 10.47 -2.65
N PHE A 13 11.61 9.84 -2.52
CA PHE A 13 11.99 9.12 -1.29
C PHE A 13 12.00 10.03 -0.07
N ASN A 14 12.49 11.27 -0.18
CA ASN A 14 12.44 12.24 0.92
C ASN A 14 11.00 12.57 1.37
N ARG A 15 10.01 12.52 0.46
CA ARG A 15 8.59 12.73 0.82
C ARG A 15 7.97 11.47 1.42
N LEU A 16 8.40 10.29 1.01
CA LEU A 16 8.00 9.03 1.64
C LEU A 16 8.59 8.93 3.06
N ASP A 17 9.85 9.32 3.26
CA ASP A 17 10.52 9.38 4.55
C ASP A 17 9.82 10.34 5.55
N GLN A 18 9.26 11.45 5.05
CA GLN A 18 8.42 12.34 5.87
C GLN A 18 7.13 11.68 6.39
N GLN A 19 6.73 10.55 5.81
CA GLN A 19 5.58 9.74 6.22
C GLN A 19 6.00 8.46 6.95
N ALA A 20 7.24 8.36 7.43
CA ALA A 20 7.75 7.15 8.09
C ALA A 20 6.85 6.68 9.25
N LEU A 21 6.31 7.60 10.03
CA LEU A 21 5.38 7.25 11.12
C LEU A 21 4.06 6.66 10.59
N ASP A 22 3.49 7.25 9.54
CA ASP A 22 2.25 6.76 8.93
C ASP A 22 2.46 5.37 8.31
N ILE A 23 3.60 5.17 7.62
CA ILE A 23 4.02 3.88 7.06
C ILE A 23 4.19 2.85 8.18
N GLN A 24 4.83 3.23 9.29
CA GLN A 24 5.00 2.36 10.45
C GLN A 24 3.67 1.97 11.09
N MET A 25 2.74 2.92 11.27
CA MET A 25 1.42 2.63 11.83
C MET A 25 0.61 1.70 10.93
N ALA A 26 0.65 1.93 9.62
CA ALA A 26 0.01 1.04 8.64
C ALA A 26 0.63 -0.37 8.67
N ALA A 27 1.96 -0.47 8.72
CA ALA A 27 2.65 -1.75 8.82
C ALA A 27 2.22 -2.51 10.08
N GLN A 28 2.23 -1.85 11.24
CA GLN A 28 1.79 -2.44 12.50
C GLN A 28 0.34 -2.94 12.44
N SER A 29 -0.55 -2.17 11.80
CA SER A 29 -1.94 -2.58 11.61
C SER A 29 -2.05 -3.88 10.80
N LEU A 30 -1.33 -3.98 9.67
CA LEU A 30 -1.32 -5.20 8.85
C LEU A 30 -0.70 -6.40 9.57
N ILE A 31 0.40 -6.18 10.30
CA ILE A 31 1.12 -7.27 10.98
C ILE A 31 0.33 -7.84 12.16
N GLN A 32 -0.60 -7.08 12.75
CA GLN A 32 -1.49 -7.62 13.80
C GLN A 32 -2.31 -8.82 13.31
N ALA A 33 -2.73 -8.85 12.03
CA ALA A 33 -3.36 -10.03 11.46
C ALA A 33 -2.39 -11.21 11.40
N ILE A 34 -1.15 -10.94 10.97
CA ILE A 34 -0.09 -11.94 10.76
C ILE A 34 0.34 -12.62 12.06
N GLY A 35 0.48 -11.84 13.14
CA GLY A 35 0.82 -12.37 14.47
C GLY A 35 -0.36 -13.05 15.18
N GLY A 36 -1.57 -12.89 14.65
CA GLY A 36 -2.80 -13.52 15.13
C GLY A 36 -3.21 -14.72 14.28
N GLU A 37 -4.52 -14.99 14.22
CA GLU A 37 -5.12 -16.04 13.39
C GLU A 37 -5.73 -15.47 12.08
N GLY A 38 -5.51 -14.18 11.80
CA GLY A 38 -6.10 -13.46 10.67
C GLY A 38 -5.23 -13.46 9.41
N HIS A 39 -5.80 -12.92 8.34
CA HIS A 39 -5.14 -12.76 7.05
C HIS A 39 -5.06 -11.29 6.64
N VAL A 40 -4.12 -11.00 5.74
CA VAL A 40 -4.04 -9.69 5.08
C VAL A 40 -4.58 -9.80 3.66
N TYR A 41 -5.75 -9.23 3.41
CA TYR A 41 -6.37 -9.26 2.09
C TYR A 41 -5.89 -8.11 1.21
N ILE A 42 -5.47 -8.44 0.01
CA ILE A 42 -4.75 -7.53 -0.90
C ILE A 42 -5.63 -7.24 -2.12
N LYS A 43 -5.79 -5.95 -2.44
CA LYS A 43 -6.36 -5.51 -3.73
C LYS A 43 -5.62 -4.30 -4.30
N GLY A 44 -5.13 -4.46 -5.51
CA GLY A 44 -4.47 -3.45 -6.32
C GLY A 44 -5.39 -2.92 -7.42
N TYR A 45 -5.23 -1.63 -7.74
CA TYR A 45 -6.07 -0.93 -8.70
C TYR A 45 -5.23 -0.27 -9.80
N GLY A 46 -5.84 -0.12 -10.98
CA GLY A 46 -5.21 0.52 -12.14
C GLY A 46 -3.84 -0.08 -12.47
N ASP A 47 -2.89 0.77 -12.84
CA ASP A 47 -1.54 0.35 -13.25
C ASP A 47 -0.74 -0.30 -12.11
N LEU A 48 -1.09 -0.03 -10.85
CA LEU A 48 -0.40 -0.66 -9.72
C LEU A 48 -0.87 -2.07 -9.45
N LYS A 49 -2.02 -2.52 -9.98
CA LYS A 49 -2.50 -3.90 -9.81
C LYS A 49 -1.46 -4.96 -10.17
N CYS A 50 -0.52 -4.65 -11.06
CA CYS A 50 0.62 -5.51 -11.40
C CYS A 50 1.50 -5.92 -10.20
N PHE A 51 1.41 -5.22 -9.06
CA PHE A 51 2.18 -5.51 -7.85
C PHE A 51 1.51 -6.53 -6.93
N GLU A 52 0.22 -6.88 -7.12
CA GLU A 52 -0.46 -7.89 -6.29
C GLU A 52 0.26 -9.25 -6.27
N PRO A 53 0.71 -9.83 -7.41
CA PRO A 53 1.39 -11.12 -7.38
C PRO A 53 2.71 -11.06 -6.61
N TYR A 54 3.35 -9.88 -6.55
CA TYR A 54 4.56 -9.69 -5.77
C TYR A 54 4.27 -9.84 -4.27
N ILE A 55 3.24 -9.14 -3.79
CA ILE A 55 2.82 -9.20 -2.38
C ILE A 55 2.35 -10.61 -2.01
N LEU A 56 1.63 -11.29 -2.91
CA LEU A 56 0.98 -12.56 -2.61
C LEU A 56 1.90 -13.79 -2.75
N SER A 57 2.86 -13.75 -3.68
CA SER A 57 3.55 -14.96 -4.14
C SER A 57 5.05 -14.85 -4.33
N SER A 58 5.65 -13.67 -4.16
CA SER A 58 7.10 -13.53 -4.28
C SER A 58 7.86 -14.18 -3.11
N PHE A 59 9.18 -14.24 -3.21
CA PHE A 59 10.05 -14.60 -2.08
C PHE A 59 9.87 -13.64 -0.90
N GLU A 60 9.59 -12.37 -1.20
CA GLU A 60 9.37 -11.30 -0.23
C GLU A 60 7.87 -11.05 -0.04
N LYS A 61 7.04 -12.09 -0.15
CA LYS A 61 5.58 -11.98 0.04
C LYS A 61 5.23 -11.55 1.46
N LEU A 62 4.08 -10.91 1.60
CA LEU A 62 3.52 -10.62 2.91
C LEU A 62 2.98 -11.93 3.51
N HIS A 63 3.32 -12.23 4.76
CA HIS A 63 2.90 -13.48 5.39
C HIS A 63 1.38 -13.49 5.61
N SER A 64 0.74 -14.65 5.51
CA SER A 64 -0.72 -14.80 5.58
C SER A 64 -1.51 -13.90 4.63
N SER A 65 -0.92 -13.43 3.53
CA SER A 65 -1.62 -12.59 2.56
C SER A 65 -2.50 -13.41 1.61
N LEU A 66 -3.72 -12.93 1.37
CA LEU A 66 -4.67 -13.50 0.41
C LEU A 66 -5.13 -12.41 -0.56
N SER A 67 -5.56 -12.78 -1.76
CA SER A 67 -6.19 -11.80 -2.66
C SER A 67 -7.61 -11.52 -2.17
N LEU A 68 -8.00 -10.24 -2.11
CA LEU A 68 -9.38 -9.86 -1.77
C LEU A 68 -10.40 -10.41 -2.79
N GLU A 69 -9.96 -10.69 -4.03
CA GLU A 69 -10.82 -11.32 -5.05
C GLU A 69 -11.21 -12.77 -4.71
N THR A 70 -10.54 -13.39 -3.74
CA THR A 70 -10.92 -14.74 -3.26
C THR A 70 -12.15 -14.71 -2.35
N CYS A 71 -12.48 -13.55 -1.77
CA CYS A 71 -13.71 -13.35 -1.01
C CYS A 71 -14.90 -13.25 -1.96
N THR A 72 -15.97 -13.97 -1.66
CA THR A 72 -17.22 -13.85 -2.41
C THR A 72 -18.05 -12.67 -1.90
N SER A 73 -17.91 -12.37 -0.60
CA SER A 73 -18.47 -11.21 0.09
C SER A 73 -17.47 -10.71 1.14
N PHE A 74 -17.58 -9.46 1.57
CA PHE A 74 -16.84 -8.97 2.74
C PHE A 74 -17.29 -9.62 4.05
N ASP A 75 -18.44 -10.29 4.05
CA ASP A 75 -18.88 -11.16 5.17
C ASP A 75 -17.92 -12.34 5.43
N ASP A 76 -17.07 -12.68 4.45
CA ASP A 76 -16.04 -13.73 4.59
C ASP A 76 -14.87 -13.28 5.48
N LEU A 77 -14.76 -11.97 5.75
CA LEU A 77 -13.73 -11.39 6.61
C LEU A 77 -14.19 -11.42 8.08
N ASP A 78 -13.26 -11.58 9.02
CA ASP A 78 -13.51 -11.39 10.46
C ASP A 78 -12.72 -10.21 11.04
N SER A 79 -12.87 -9.94 12.35
CA SER A 79 -12.24 -8.79 13.01
C SER A 79 -10.72 -8.90 13.17
N THR A 80 -10.16 -10.09 12.94
CA THR A 80 -8.72 -10.35 12.95
C THR A 80 -8.08 -10.09 11.59
N ASP A 81 -8.88 -10.06 10.53
CA ASP A 81 -8.41 -9.76 9.18
C ASP A 81 -8.09 -8.27 8.99
N ARG A 82 -7.19 -7.99 8.05
CA ARG A 82 -6.80 -6.63 7.65
C ARG A 82 -6.84 -6.52 6.14
N VAL A 83 -7.14 -5.34 5.62
CA VAL A 83 -7.21 -5.11 4.17
C VAL A 83 -6.16 -4.09 3.74
N LEU A 84 -5.40 -4.42 2.70
CA LEU A 84 -4.48 -3.52 2.01
C LEU A 84 -4.99 -3.22 0.61
N LEU A 85 -5.40 -1.97 0.39
CA LEU A 85 -5.81 -1.43 -0.89
C LEU A 85 -4.71 -0.51 -1.43
N PHE A 86 -4.36 -0.62 -2.71
CA PHE A 86 -3.36 0.28 -3.30
C PHE A 86 -3.60 0.57 -4.78
N GLY A 87 -3.31 1.79 -5.20
CA GLY A 87 -3.56 2.26 -6.57
C GLY A 87 -2.86 3.58 -6.84
N PRO A 88 -2.72 4.00 -8.10
CA PRO A 88 -2.11 5.29 -8.39
C PRO A 88 -2.95 6.46 -7.83
N ASP A 89 -4.27 6.35 -7.93
CA ASP A 89 -5.24 7.37 -7.53
C ASP A 89 -6.43 6.74 -6.81
N TYR A 90 -7.13 7.54 -6.02
CA TYR A 90 -8.38 7.17 -5.36
C TYR A 90 -9.54 7.24 -6.36
N GLN A 91 -9.78 6.14 -7.10
CA GLN A 91 -10.81 6.02 -8.14
C GLN A 91 -12.09 5.36 -7.61
N THR A 92 -13.18 5.44 -8.39
CA THR A 92 -14.51 4.96 -8.02
C THR A 92 -14.56 3.50 -7.57
N GLU A 93 -13.80 2.60 -8.19
CA GLU A 93 -13.76 1.19 -7.77
C GLU A 93 -13.20 1.06 -6.35
N MET A 94 -12.06 1.69 -6.07
CA MET A 94 -11.46 1.71 -4.74
C MET A 94 -12.35 2.41 -3.71
N GLN A 95 -12.99 3.52 -4.09
CA GLN A 95 -13.96 4.21 -3.24
C GLN A 95 -15.08 3.28 -2.81
N THR A 96 -15.65 2.54 -3.76
CA THR A 96 -16.79 1.63 -3.50
C THR A 96 -16.37 0.51 -2.56
N ASP A 97 -15.21 -0.10 -2.79
CA ASP A 97 -14.69 -1.16 -1.91
C ASP A 97 -14.37 -0.60 -0.51
N LEU A 98 -13.72 0.57 -0.43
CA LEU A 98 -13.36 1.19 0.85
C LEU A 98 -14.61 1.56 1.65
N GLU A 99 -15.62 2.17 1.02
CA GLU A 99 -16.88 2.51 1.70
C GLU A 99 -17.59 1.27 2.27
N ALA A 100 -17.61 0.17 1.51
CA ALA A 100 -18.21 -1.08 1.96
C ALA A 100 -17.42 -1.74 3.10
N LEU A 101 -16.08 -1.73 3.05
CA LEU A 101 -15.22 -2.22 4.13
C LEU A 101 -15.36 -1.39 5.41
N LEU A 102 -15.39 -0.06 5.28
CA LEU A 102 -15.55 0.84 6.43
C LEU A 102 -16.95 0.75 7.05
N ALA A 103 -17.99 0.53 6.24
CA ALA A 103 -19.35 0.31 6.73
C ALA A 103 -19.50 -0.99 7.55
N ASP A 104 -18.56 -1.92 7.38
CA ASP A 104 -18.46 -3.19 8.11
C ASP A 104 -17.36 -3.15 9.19
N ASP A 105 -16.96 -1.95 9.63
CA ASP A 105 -15.97 -1.70 10.68
C ASP A 105 -14.61 -2.41 10.46
N ARG A 106 -14.19 -2.55 9.19
CA ARG A 106 -12.91 -3.17 8.84
C ARG A 106 -11.75 -2.18 8.95
N ASP A 107 -10.64 -2.66 9.47
CA ASP A 107 -9.36 -1.94 9.47
C ASP A 107 -8.71 -2.02 8.08
N VAL A 108 -8.55 -0.87 7.43
CA VAL A 108 -8.05 -0.79 6.06
C VAL A 108 -6.81 0.10 5.98
N VAL A 109 -5.78 -0.39 5.27
CA VAL A 109 -4.65 0.41 4.81
C VAL A 109 -4.87 0.79 3.35
N VAL A 110 -4.74 2.07 3.02
CA VAL A 110 -4.83 2.58 1.64
C VAL A 110 -3.54 3.27 1.24
N ILE A 111 -3.00 2.88 0.08
CA ILE A 111 -1.80 3.48 -0.51
C ILE A 111 -2.16 4.06 -1.89
N THR A 112 -2.31 5.38 -1.99
CA THR A 112 -2.54 6.10 -3.25
C THR A 112 -1.92 7.49 -3.22
N ASN A 113 -1.95 8.25 -4.32
CA ASN A 113 -1.71 9.69 -4.19
C ASN A 113 -2.87 10.37 -3.47
N LYS A 114 -2.56 11.37 -2.64
CA LYS A 114 -3.59 12.17 -1.95
C LYS A 114 -4.66 12.67 -2.92
N PRO A 115 -5.96 12.35 -2.69
CA PRO A 115 -7.04 12.91 -3.49
C PRO A 115 -7.10 14.43 -3.33
N LYS A 116 -7.41 15.14 -4.41
CA LYS A 116 -7.42 16.63 -4.42
C LYS A 116 -8.68 17.24 -3.83
N SER A 117 -9.80 16.51 -3.88
CA SER A 117 -11.14 17.04 -3.61
C SER A 117 -11.97 16.17 -2.67
N GLU A 118 -11.50 14.96 -2.37
CA GLU A 118 -12.22 14.01 -1.51
C GLU A 118 -11.48 13.88 -0.18
N SER A 119 -12.23 13.98 0.92
CA SER A 119 -11.71 13.66 2.24
C SER A 119 -11.75 12.15 2.43
N LEU A 120 -10.60 11.55 2.67
CA LEU A 120 -10.54 10.18 3.14
C LEU A 120 -11.15 10.08 4.55
N PRO A 121 -11.89 9.03 4.89
CA PRO A 121 -12.44 8.85 6.24
C PRO A 121 -11.34 8.69 7.29
N ASP A 122 -11.43 9.36 8.44
CA ASP A 122 -10.29 9.49 9.36
C ASP A 122 -10.10 8.36 10.39
N HIS A 123 -11.13 7.55 10.72
CA HIS A 123 -11.16 6.80 12.00
C HIS A 123 -10.73 5.32 11.92
N LEU A 124 -10.87 4.66 10.77
CA LEU A 124 -10.51 3.23 10.57
C LEU A 124 -9.54 3.03 9.40
N LEU A 125 -8.91 4.13 8.96
CA LEU A 125 -8.10 4.18 7.76
C LEU A 125 -6.67 4.58 8.10
N HIS A 126 -5.74 3.70 7.73
CA HIS A 126 -4.33 4.06 7.64
C HIS A 126 -4.01 4.45 6.20
N PHE A 127 -3.81 5.74 5.96
CA PHE A 127 -3.51 6.26 4.64
C PHE A 127 -2.02 6.56 4.47
N ILE A 128 -1.44 6.12 3.35
CA ILE A 128 -0.07 6.45 2.94
C ILE A 128 -0.10 7.12 1.56
N ASP A 129 0.47 8.33 1.46
CA ASP A 129 0.57 9.05 0.19
C ASP A 129 1.75 8.54 -0.63
N LEU A 130 1.47 8.01 -1.84
CA LEU A 130 2.48 7.63 -2.81
C LEU A 130 3.44 8.78 -3.16
N SER A 131 3.04 10.04 -2.99
CA SER A 131 3.90 11.22 -3.22
C SER A 131 4.44 11.33 -4.66
N THR A 132 3.66 10.81 -5.62
CA THR A 132 3.96 10.71 -7.05
C THR A 132 2.83 11.23 -7.97
N PRO A 133 2.18 12.39 -7.68
CA PRO A 133 0.95 12.83 -8.37
C PRO A 133 1.16 13.31 -9.82
N ARG A 134 2.40 13.28 -10.32
CA ARG A 134 2.77 13.76 -11.65
C ARG A 134 4.09 13.13 -12.10
N PRO A 135 4.35 13.05 -13.41
CA PRO A 135 5.63 12.57 -13.89
C PRO A 135 6.78 13.53 -13.56
N ILE A 136 7.98 12.99 -13.41
CA ILE A 136 9.12 13.64 -12.75
C ILE A 136 10.33 13.90 -13.65
N VAL A 137 10.48 13.17 -14.76
CA VAL A 137 11.60 13.34 -15.70
C VAL A 137 11.17 14.22 -16.86
N TYR A 138 11.93 15.29 -17.13
CA TYR A 138 11.77 16.14 -18.29
C TYR A 138 12.55 15.59 -19.48
N THR A 139 11.93 15.56 -20.66
CA THR A 139 12.61 15.34 -21.94
C THR A 139 13.30 16.62 -22.41
N GLU A 140 14.05 16.54 -23.51
CA GLU A 140 14.65 17.71 -24.17
C GLU A 140 13.57 18.70 -24.67
N ASP A 141 12.36 18.20 -24.94
CA ASP A 141 11.17 18.98 -25.31
C ASP A 141 10.33 19.44 -24.10
N TYR A 142 10.85 19.28 -22.88
CA TYR A 142 10.18 19.61 -21.61
C TYR A 142 8.95 18.76 -21.25
N ASP A 143 8.70 17.65 -21.95
CA ASP A 143 7.65 16.71 -21.58
C ASP A 143 8.00 15.94 -20.31
N LYS A 144 6.99 15.67 -19.49
CA LYS A 144 7.14 14.87 -18.27
C LYS A 144 6.76 13.42 -18.56
N VAL A 145 7.72 12.49 -18.49
CA VAL A 145 7.53 11.13 -19.06
C VAL A 145 7.54 9.98 -18.06
N VAL A 146 8.14 10.13 -16.87
CA VAL A 146 8.23 9.03 -15.88
C VAL A 146 7.38 9.34 -14.67
N GLN A 147 6.34 8.53 -14.42
CA GLN A 147 5.54 8.60 -13.19
C GLN A 147 5.92 7.45 -12.26
N PRO A 148 6.58 7.71 -11.12
CA PRO A 148 7.29 6.67 -10.38
C PRO A 148 6.41 5.97 -9.33
N HIS A 149 5.16 5.65 -9.66
CA HIS A 149 4.24 5.00 -8.71
C HIS A 149 4.77 3.67 -8.20
N LEU A 150 5.24 2.80 -9.11
CA LEU A 150 5.63 1.44 -8.76
C LEU A 150 6.86 1.42 -7.85
N ILE A 151 7.84 2.29 -8.10
CA ILE A 151 9.03 2.38 -7.23
C ILE A 151 8.71 3.02 -5.87
N ALA A 152 7.75 3.93 -5.81
CA ALA A 152 7.25 4.47 -4.55
C ALA A 152 6.49 3.40 -3.74
N LEU A 153 5.59 2.66 -4.39
CA LEU A 153 4.86 1.55 -3.76
C LEU A 153 5.83 0.47 -3.26
N ASN A 154 6.83 0.10 -4.06
CA ASN A 154 7.81 -0.90 -3.68
C ASN A 154 8.66 -0.44 -2.48
N TYR A 155 9.04 0.84 -2.42
CA TYR A 155 9.70 1.41 -1.24
C TYR A 155 8.83 1.28 0.03
N ILE A 156 7.57 1.71 -0.05
CA ILE A 156 6.61 1.61 1.07
C ILE A 156 6.41 0.15 1.49
N TYR A 157 6.29 -0.75 0.51
CA TYR A 157 6.17 -2.18 0.75
C TYR A 157 7.40 -2.75 1.47
N TYR A 158 8.61 -2.32 1.14
CA TYR A 158 9.82 -2.77 1.82
C TYR A 158 9.94 -2.27 3.25
N GLU A 159 9.44 -1.08 3.56
CA GLU A 159 9.30 -0.63 4.95
C GLU A 159 8.33 -1.53 5.73
N ILE A 160 7.17 -1.86 5.15
CA ILE A 160 6.18 -2.77 5.76
C ILE A 160 6.76 -4.18 5.94
N TYR A 161 7.37 -4.72 4.88
CA TYR A 161 7.94 -6.07 4.87
C TYR A 161 9.06 -6.22 5.88
N THR A 162 9.94 -5.23 6.01
CA THR A 162 11.04 -5.26 6.99
C THR A 162 10.49 -5.34 8.41
N GLN A 163 9.48 -4.52 8.74
CA GLN A 163 8.81 -4.58 10.05
C GLN A 163 8.13 -5.92 10.29
N MET A 164 7.48 -6.49 9.28
CA MET A 164 6.88 -7.83 9.38
C MET A 164 7.95 -8.88 9.70
N VAL A 165 9.08 -8.87 8.99
CA VAL A 165 10.17 -9.83 9.22
C VAL A 165 10.76 -9.70 10.63
N GLU A 166 10.92 -8.47 11.12
CA GLU A 166 11.36 -8.23 12.50
C GLU A 166 10.35 -8.78 13.52
N MET A 167 9.06 -8.48 13.36
CA MET A 167 8.01 -8.97 14.26
C MET A 167 7.86 -10.49 14.22
N MET A 168 7.91 -11.14 13.05
CA MET A 168 7.84 -12.60 12.94
C MET A 168 9.04 -13.29 13.60
N ARG A 169 10.22 -12.66 13.59
CA ARG A 169 11.40 -13.16 14.32
C ARG A 169 11.20 -13.06 15.82
N ASP A 170 10.66 -11.96 16.31
CA ASP A 170 10.40 -11.77 17.74
C ASP A 170 9.33 -12.75 18.27
N LEU A 171 8.40 -13.18 17.41
CA LEU A 171 7.34 -14.14 17.73
C LEU A 171 7.71 -15.61 17.46
N ASP A 172 8.94 -15.91 17.02
CA ASP A 172 9.38 -17.24 16.61
C ASP A 172 8.50 -17.91 15.52
N LEU A 173 7.82 -17.10 14.69
CA LEU A 173 6.90 -17.57 13.64
C LEU A 173 7.61 -18.02 12.35
N ASN A 174 8.95 -18.11 12.35
CA ASN A 174 9.74 -18.54 11.21
C ASN A 174 9.71 -20.08 11.07
N ALA A 175 8.58 -20.64 10.65
CA ALA A 175 8.45 -22.03 10.20
C ALA A 175 8.41 -22.12 8.67
#